data_AF-A0A2P4NZR8-F1
#
_entry.id   AF-A0A2P4NZR8-F1
#
_cell.length_a   1.000
_cell.length_b   1.000
_cell.length_c   1.000
_cell.angle_alpha   90.00
_cell.angle_beta   90.00
_cell.angle_gamma   90.00
#
_symmetry.space_group_name_H-M   'P 1'
#
loop_
_entity.id
_entity.type
_entity.pdbx_description
1 polymer ?
#
loop_
_entity_poly.entity_id
_entity_poly.type
_entity_poly.pdbx_seq_one_letter_code
_entity_poly.pdbx_strand_id
1 'polypeptide(L)' 'MSCSKIFSGDLPELIFDIIKYFQDDYSTLYSCVLVNRLWCRLTIPLLWENPFSILKL' A
#
# COMPACT_ATOMS: atom_id res chain seq x y z
N MET A 1 -15.40 21.57 8.81
CA MET A 1 -13.95 21.76 9.04
C MET A 1 -13.20 21.07 7.92
N SER A 2 -12.64 21.88 7.04
CA SER A 2 -12.12 21.45 5.74
C SER A 2 -10.61 21.28 5.81
N CYS A 3 -10.14 20.11 6.23
CA CYS A 3 -8.76 19.70 6.02
C CYS A 3 -8.63 19.09 4.61
N SER A 4 -8.94 19.87 3.58
CA SER A 4 -8.92 19.42 2.17
C SER A 4 -7.89 20.17 1.31
N LYS A 5 -6.81 20.69 1.92
CA LYS A 5 -5.83 21.53 1.20
C LYS A 5 -4.34 21.25 1.45
N ILE A 6 -3.92 20.09 2.00
CA ILE A 6 -2.49 19.92 2.34
C ILE A 6 -1.61 19.45 1.17
N PHE A 7 -2.08 18.78 0.12
CA PHE A 7 -1.15 18.28 -0.92
C PHE A 7 -1.67 18.46 -2.33
N SER A 8 -1.10 19.44 -3.03
CA SER A 8 -1.35 19.76 -4.43
C SER A 8 -0.34 19.11 -5.40
N GLY A 9 0.22 17.94 -5.04
CA GLY A 9 1.11 17.15 -5.90
C GLY A 9 1.32 15.74 -5.32
N ASP A 10 0.97 14.73 -6.12
CA ASP A 10 1.43 13.32 -6.22
C ASP A 10 1.74 12.51 -4.95
N LEU A 11 1.24 12.90 -3.78
CA LEU A 11 1.39 12.13 -2.54
C LEU A 11 0.98 10.65 -2.67
N PRO A 12 -0.10 10.29 -3.41
CA PRO A 12 -0.45 8.89 -3.63
C PRO A 12 0.58 8.12 -4.47
N GLU A 13 1.22 8.76 -5.45
CA GLU A 13 2.22 8.11 -6.31
C GLU A 13 3.50 7.82 -5.53
N LEU A 14 3.98 8.79 -4.74
CA LEU A 14 5.12 8.59 -3.85
C LEU A 14 4.87 7.50 -2.81
N ILE A 15 3.67 7.47 -2.21
CA ILE A 15 3.29 6.41 -1.27
C ILE A 15 3.24 5.06 -2.00
N PHE A 16 2.71 5.02 -3.22
CA PHE A 16 2.68 3.79 -4.01
C PHE A 16 4.08 3.28 -4.33
N ASP A 17 5.01 4.15 -4.73
CA ASP A 17 6.41 3.77 -4.98
C ASP A 17 7.10 3.22 -3.72
N ILE A 18 6.84 3.82 -2.56
CA ILE A 18 7.31 3.30 -1.26
C ILE A 18 6.71 1.92 -0.98
N ILE A 19 5.40 1.73 -1.13
CA ILE A 19 4.76 0.43 -0.88
C ILE A 19 5.27 -0.62 -1.89
N LYS A 20 5.48 -0.25 -3.15
CA LYS A 20 5.98 -1.12 -4.21
C LYS A 20 7.42 -1.60 -3.94
N TYR A 21 8.24 -0.79 -3.28
CA TYR A 21 9.55 -1.24 -2.80
C TYR A 21 9.46 -2.47 -1.89
N PHE A 22 8.34 -2.65 -1.18
CA PHE A 22 8.05 -3.79 -0.31
C PHE A 22 7.23 -4.90 -0.98
N GLN A 23 7.05 -4.92 -2.31
CA GLN A 23 6.16 -5.86 -3.01
C GLN A 23 6.42 -7.36 -2.67
N ASP A 24 7.67 -7.72 -2.34
CA ASP A 24 8.06 -9.09 -1.99
C ASP A 24 8.08 -9.35 -0.46
N ASP A 25 7.96 -8.30 0.36
CA ASP A 25 7.87 -8.39 1.82
C ASP A 25 6.42 -8.30 2.29
N TYR A 26 5.73 -9.45 2.19
CA TYR A 26 4.35 -9.60 2.61
C TYR A 26 4.10 -9.16 4.05
N SER A 27 5.06 -9.34 4.97
CA SER A 27 4.90 -8.96 6.37
C SER A 27 4.80 -7.44 6.54
N THR A 28 5.63 -6.71 5.79
CA THR A 28 5.58 -5.24 5.73
C THR A 28 4.32 -4.78 5.01
N LEU A 29 3.93 -5.40 3.89
CA LEU A 29 2.68 -5.07 3.19
C LEU A 29 1.44 -5.25 4.08
N TYR A 30 1.35 -6.35 4.87
CA TYR A 30 0.26 -6.51 5.83
C TYR A 30 0.25 -5.40 6.88
N SER A 31 1.42 -4.95 7.34
CA SER A 31 1.52 -3.80 8.26
C SER A 31 1.06 -2.50 7.59
N CYS A 32 1.43 -2.26 6.32
CA CYS A 32 1.00 -1.11 5.52
C CYS A 32 -0.52 -1.02 5.38
N VAL A 33 -1.23 -2.15 5.24
CA VAL A 33 -2.70 -2.18 5.17
C VAL A 33 -3.36 -1.56 6.41
N LEU A 34 -2.71 -1.65 7.58
CA LEU A 34 -3.26 -1.20 8.86
C LEU A 34 -2.98 0.28 9.16
N VAL A 35 -2.13 0.96 8.38
CA VAL A 35 -1.70 2.33 8.67
C VAL A 35 -2.85 3.35 8.52
N ASN A 36 -3.50 3.39 7.36
CA ASN A 36 -4.68 4.23 7.09
C ASN A 36 -5.41 3.79 5.80
N ARG A 37 -6.54 4.43 5.49
CA ARG A 37 -7.37 4.11 4.30
C ARG A 37 -6.62 4.24 2.97
N LEU A 38 -5.68 5.19 2.84
CA LEU A 38 -4.92 5.37 1.60
C LEU A 38 -3.91 4.24 1.40
N TRP A 39 -3.13 3.93 2.42
CA TRP A 39 -2.15 2.83 2.39
C TRP A 39 -2.83 1.48 2.18
N CYS A 40 -3.96 1.23 2.87
CA CYS A 40 -4.81 0.07 2.65
C CYS A 40 -5.21 -0.10 1.17
N ARG A 41 -5.73 0.97 0.54
CA ARG A 41 -6.15 0.94 -0.86
C ARG A 41 -5.01 0.67 -1.85
N LEU A 42 -3.82 1.19 -1.58
CA LEU A 42 -2.64 0.99 -2.44
C LEU A 42 -1.97 -0.36 -2.22
N THR A 43 -2.04 -0.90 -1.01
CA THR A 43 -1.35 -2.16 -0.65
C THR A 43 -2.14 -3.41 -1.03
N ILE A 44 -3.48 -3.37 -0.96
CA ILE A 44 -4.33 -4.53 -1.29
C ILE A 44 -4.04 -5.08 -2.70
N PRO A 45 -3.96 -4.27 -3.78
CA PRO A 45 -3.64 -4.79 -5.11
C PRO A 45 -2.32 -5.56 -5.17
N LEU A 46 -1.29 -5.12 -4.43
CA LEU A 46 0.02 -5.78 -4.39
C LEU A 46 -0.05 -7.12 -3.66
N LEU A 47 -0.75 -7.18 -2.52
CA LEU A 47 -0.96 -8.44 -1.78
C LEU A 47 -1.75 -9.48 -2.59
N TRP A 48 -2.66 -9.03 -3.46
CA TRP A 48 -3.55 -9.88 -4.25
C TRP A 48 -3.07 -10.10 -5.69
N GLU A 49 -1.89 -9.61 -6.07
CA GLU A 49 -1.31 -9.84 -7.39
C GLU A 49 -1.08 -11.35 -7.63
N ASN A 50 -0.64 -12.06 -6.58
CA ASN A 50 -0.56 -13.52 -6.57
C ASN A 50 -0.99 -14.09 -5.20
N PRO A 51 -2.29 -14.31 -4.96
CA PRO A 51 -2.80 -14.67 -3.64
C PRO A 51 -2.31 -16.05 -3.15
N PHE A 52 -1.77 -16.89 -4.03
CA PHE A 52 -1.28 -18.24 -3.71
C PHE A 52 0.24 -18.32 -3.57
N SER A 53 0.99 -17.24 -3.82
CA SER A 53 2.46 -17.22 -3.67
C SER A 53 2.91 -17.46 -2.23
N ILE A 54 2.10 -17.03 -1.24
CA ILE A 54 2.35 -17.23 0.19
C ILE A 54 2.13 -18.70 0.59
N LEU A 55 1.26 -19.41 -0.13
CA LEU A 55 0.98 -20.82 0.07
C LEU A 55 2.01 -21.69 -0.66
N LYS A 56 3.32 -21.47 -0.42
CA LYS A 56 4.40 -22.35 -0.93
C LYS A 56 4.09 -23.82 -0.58
N LEU A 57 3.40 -24.50 -1.50
CA LEU A 57 3.25 -25.95 -1.63
C LEU A 57 4.44 -26.49 -2.42
#